data_AF-A0A1I4PEZ0-F1
#
_entry.id   AF-A0A1I4PEZ0-F1
#
_cell.length_a   1.000
_cell.length_b   1.000
_cell.length_c   1.000
_cell.angle_alpha   90.00
_cell.angle_beta   90.00
_cell.angle_gamma   90.00
#
_symmetry.space_group_name_H-M   'P 1'
#
loop_
_entity.id
_entity.type
_entity.pdbx_description
1 polymer ?
#
loop_
_entity_poly.entity_id
_entity_poly.type
_entity_poly.pdbx_seq_one_letter_code
_entity_poly.pdbx_strand_id
1 'polypeptide(L)'
;MILMSWALIIIGVIVIIISVVVGLMNGTFFVLLMSIIGGVTAAMIFFALSMIIDNQENILFQLRQQNQFMKKLHKTNKNCPNCDYEFDDTLKSCPNCGYR
;
A
#
# COMPACT_ATOMS: atom_id res chain seq x y z
N MET A 1 10.18 1.73 -1.01
CA MET A 1 9.08 1.18 -0.20
C MET A 1 9.15 -0.33 -0.11
N ILE A 2 9.47 -1.02 -1.22
CA ILE A 2 10.06 -2.38 -1.24
C ILE A 2 11.08 -2.56 -0.09
N LEU A 3 12.01 -1.61 0.11
CA LEU A 3 12.97 -1.63 1.23
C LEU A 3 12.33 -1.83 2.62
N MET A 4 11.13 -1.30 2.88
CA MET A 4 10.43 -1.44 4.16
C MET A 4 9.85 -2.84 4.36
N SER A 5 9.25 -3.43 3.32
CA SER A 5 8.78 -4.82 3.34
C SER A 5 9.96 -5.77 3.55
N TRP A 6 11.05 -5.60 2.78
CA TRP A 6 12.27 -6.40 2.96
C TRP A 6 12.91 -6.22 4.35
N ALA A 7 12.87 -5.02 4.92
CA ALA A 7 13.37 -4.79 6.28
C ALA A 7 12.57 -5.59 7.33
N LEU A 8 11.24 -5.66 7.21
CA LEU A 8 10.40 -6.43 8.11
C LEU A 8 10.66 -7.93 8.00
N ILE A 9 10.87 -8.43 6.78
CA ILE A 9 11.24 -9.83 6.54
C ILE A 9 12.59 -10.14 7.22
N ILE A 10 13.59 -9.28 7.02
CA ILE A 10 14.91 -9.44 7.65
C ILE A 10 14.80 -9.42 9.17
N ILE A 11 14.04 -8.49 9.75
CA ILE A 11 13.80 -8.40 11.19
C ILE A 11 13.12 -9.68 11.70
N GLY A 12 12.11 -10.19 11.01
CA GLY A 12 11.43 -11.44 11.38
C GLY A 12 12.40 -12.63 11.43
N VAL A 13 13.28 -12.76 10.44
CA VAL A 13 14.33 -13.80 10.42
C VAL A 13 15.31 -13.63 11.59
N ILE A 14 15.76 -12.39 11.85
CA ILE A 14 16.66 -12.10 12.98
C ILE A 14 16.01 -12.47 14.31
N VAL A 15 14.72 -12.18 14.51
CA VAL A 15 13.99 -12.52 15.74
C VAL A 15 13.97 -14.04 15.97
N ILE A 16 13.78 -14.84 14.92
CA ILE A 16 13.85 -16.30 15.01
C ILE A 16 15.25 -16.76 15.41
N ILE A 17 16.30 -16.18 14.81
CA ILE A 17 17.69 -16.53 15.14
C ILE A 17 17.98 -16.20 16.61
N ILE A 18 17.60 -15.00 17.07
CA ILE A 18 17.78 -14.57 18.45
C ILE A 18 17.05 -15.51 19.40
N SER A 19 15.80 -15.91 19.08
CA SER A 19 15.03 -16.78 19.96
C SER A 19 15.68 -18.16 20.12
N VAL A 20 16.22 -18.72 19.04
CA VAL A 20 16.98 -19.99 19.07
C VAL A 20 18.25 -19.85 19.92
N VAL A 21 19.03 -18.78 19.73
CA VAL A 21 20.27 -18.55 20.50
C VAL A 21 19.97 -18.41 21.99
N VAL A 22 18.96 -17.62 22.35
CA VAL A 22 18.53 -17.44 23.75
C VAL A 22 18.05 -18.76 24.35
N GLY A 23 17.30 -19.56 23.60
CA GLY A 23 16.87 -20.90 24.03
C GLY A 23 18.04 -21.82 24.34
N LEU A 24 19.05 -21.84 23.47
CA LEU A 24 20.25 -22.69 23.62
C LEU A 24 21.12 -22.26 24.81
N MET A 25 21.29 -20.95 25.03
CA MET A 25 22.11 -20.43 26.14
C MET A 25 21.57 -20.79 27.52
N ASN A 26 20.25 -20.96 27.66
CA ASN A 26 19.62 -21.33 28.93
C ASN A 26 19.78 -22.81 29.28
N GLY A 27 20.21 -23.66 28.34
CA GLY A 27 20.53 -25.07 28.58
C GLY A 27 19.37 -26.00 28.95
N THR A 28 18.13 -25.50 29.05
CA THR A 28 16.95 -26.30 29.38
C THR A 28 16.05 -26.50 28.16
N PHE A 29 15.61 -27.75 27.95
CA PHE A 29 14.78 -28.11 26.80
C PHE A 29 13.45 -27.34 26.76
N PHE A 30 12.80 -27.15 27.92
CA PHE A 30 11.54 -26.42 28.00
C PHE A 30 11.67 -24.94 27.63
N VAL A 31 12.75 -24.27 28.03
CA VAL A 31 13.00 -22.88 27.65
C VAL A 31 13.28 -22.77 26.16
N LEU A 32 14.02 -23.71 25.58
CA LEU A 32 14.24 -23.77 24.14
C LEU A 32 12.91 -23.89 23.38
N LEU A 33 12.03 -24.82 23.78
CA LEU A 33 10.72 -24.98 23.14
C LEU A 33 9.88 -23.68 23.21
N MET A 34 9.77 -23.10 24.41
CA MET A 34 9.01 -21.85 24.60
C MET A 34 9.61 -20.67 23.83
N SER A 35 10.94 -20.58 23.76
CA SER A 35 11.64 -19.53 23.01
C SER A 35 11.42 -19.65 21.50
N ILE A 36 11.42 -20.87 20.94
CA ILE A 36 11.12 -21.10 19.53
C ILE A 36 9.67 -20.73 19.22
N ILE A 37 8.71 -21.19 20.04
CA ILE A 37 7.30 -20.85 19.85
C ILE A 37 7.11 -19.33 19.90
N GLY A 38 7.67 -18.66 20.92
CA GLY A 38 7.59 -17.20 21.05
C GLY A 38 8.27 -16.44 19.91
N GLY A 39 9.43 -16.91 19.44
CA GLY A 39 10.13 -16.31 18.31
C GLY A 39 9.36 -16.45 17.00
N VAL A 40 8.78 -17.63 16.75
CA VAL A 40 7.97 -17.88 15.55
C VAL A 40 6.69 -17.05 15.58
N THR A 41 5.99 -16.98 16.71
CA THR A 41 4.77 -16.16 16.82
C THR A 41 5.08 -14.67 16.62
N ALA A 42 6.18 -14.17 17.19
CA ALA A 42 6.62 -12.80 16.96
C ALA A 42 7.00 -12.56 15.48
N ALA A 43 7.74 -13.48 14.85
CA ALA A 43 8.13 -13.37 13.45
C ALA A 43 6.93 -13.39 12.49
N MET A 44 5.89 -14.18 12.80
CA MET A 44 4.64 -14.18 12.04
C MET A 44 3.99 -12.80 12.00
N ILE A 45 4.07 -12.02 13.07
CA ILE A 45 3.55 -10.65 13.10
C ILE A 45 4.30 -9.76 12.10
N PHE A 46 5.64 -9.86 12.06
CA PHE A 46 6.45 -9.08 11.11
C PHE A 46 6.17 -9.46 9.66
N PHE A 47 6.06 -10.76 9.37
CA PHE A 47 5.72 -11.22 8.01
C PHE A 47 4.30 -10.83 7.59
N ALA A 48 3.32 -10.93 8.49
CA ALA A 48 1.96 -10.48 8.22
C ALA A 48 1.92 -8.97 7.93
N LEU A 49 2.65 -8.17 8.71
CA LEU A 49 2.75 -6.73 8.48
C LEU A 49 3.38 -6.42 7.11
N SER A 50 4.43 -7.14 6.74
CA SER A 50 5.07 -7.04 5.42
C SER A 50 4.07 -7.25 4.30
N MET A 51 3.27 -8.32 4.39
CA MET A 51 2.25 -8.65 3.39
C MET A 51 1.15 -7.60 3.31
N ILE A 52 0.71 -7.05 4.45
CA ILE A 52 -0.29 -5.99 4.48
C ILE A 52 0.24 -4.73 3.77
N ILE A 53 1.49 -4.36 4.02
CA ILE A 53 2.11 -3.17 3.40
C ILE A 53 2.21 -3.35 1.88
N ASP A 54 2.68 -4.51 1.41
CA ASP A 54 2.79 -4.79 -0.02
C ASP A 54 1.41 -4.78 -0.71
N ASN A 55 0.38 -5.30 -0.05
CA ASN A 55 -0.99 -5.25 -0.56
C ASN A 55 -1.54 -3.82 -0.63
N GLN A 56 -1.27 -2.99 0.39
CA GLN A 56 -1.68 -1.58 0.37
C GLN A 56 -0.97 -0.80 -0.76
N GLU A 57 0.29 -1.09 -1.03
CA GLU A 57 1.03 -0.47 -2.14
C GLU A 57 0.40 -0.82 -3.50
N ASN A 58 0.04 -2.09 -3.70
CA ASN A 58 -0.61 -2.53 -4.94
C ASN A 58 -1.98 -1.85 -5.15
N ILE A 59 -2.78 -1.75 -4.09
CA ILE A 59 -4.08 -1.04 -4.14
C ILE A 59 -3.88 0.44 -4.48
N LEU A 60 -2.91 1.10 -3.83
CA LEU A 60 -2.62 2.51 -4.09
C LEU A 60 -2.18 2.74 -5.54
N PHE A 61 -1.37 1.83 -6.10
CA PHE A 61 -0.96 1.88 -7.50
C PHE A 61 -2.15 1.79 -8.45
N GLN A 62 -3.05 0.81 -8.22
CA GLN A 62 -4.27 0.65 -9.02
C GLN A 62 -5.18 1.88 -8.94
N LEU A 63 -5.38 2.43 -7.74
CA LEU A 63 -6.16 3.66 -7.54
C LEU A 63 -5.56 4.86 -8.28
N ARG A 64 -4.23 5.00 -8.29
CA ARG A 64 -3.55 6.07 -9.02
C ARG A 64 -3.76 5.93 -10.53
N GLN A 65 -3.68 4.71 -11.06
CA GLN A 65 -3.92 4.43 -12.47
C GLN A 65 -5.38 4.70 -12.87
N GLN A 66 -6.34 4.24 -12.06
CA GLN A 66 -7.75 4.49 -12.29
C GLN A 66 -8.10 5.97 -12.23
N ASN A 67 -7.55 6.72 -11.27
CA ASN A 67 -7.73 8.17 -11.18
C ASN A 67 -7.19 8.90 -12.41
N GLN A 68 -6.05 8.46 -12.98
CA GLN A 68 -5.54 9.04 -14.21
C GLN A 68 -6.46 8.75 -15.41
N PHE A 69 -7.02 7.54 -15.50
CA PHE A 69 -8.00 7.20 -16.52
C PHE A 69 -9.28 8.03 -16.36
N MET A 70 -9.82 8.13 -15.16
CA MET A 70 -10.99 8.96 -14.85
C MET A 70 -10.74 10.43 -15.19
N LYS A 71 -9.56 10.99 -14.86
CA LYS A 71 -9.20 12.36 -15.26
C LYS A 71 -9.14 12.56 -16.77
N LYS A 72 -8.72 11.55 -17.54
CA LYS A 72 -8.76 11.60 -19.01
C LYS A 72 -10.20 11.50 -19.54
N LEU A 73 -11.02 10.67 -18.92
CA LEU A 73 -12.42 10.45 -19.31
C LEU A 73 -13.31 11.66 -18.97
N HIS A 74 -13.05 12.34 -17.85
CA HIS A 74 -13.80 13.52 -17.42
C HIS A 74 -13.51 14.78 -18.25
N LYS A 75 -12.57 14.72 -19.20
CA LYS A 75 -12.46 15.70 -20.30
C LYS A 75 -13.51 15.44 -21.39
N THR A 76 -14.74 15.12 -21.00
CA THR A 76 -15.89 15.21 -21.89
C THR A 76 -16.14 16.69 -22.12
N ASN A 77 -15.61 17.21 -23.22
CA ASN A 77 -15.92 18.54 -23.68
C ASN A 77 -17.39 18.58 -24.13
N LYS A 78 -18.10 19.64 -23.77
CA LYS A 78 -19.39 20.00 -24.33
C LYS A 78 -19.24 21.25 -25.18
N ASN A 79 -20.00 21.33 -26.27
CA ASN A 79 -20.07 22.55 -27.08
C ASN A 79 -21.03 23.53 -26.44
N CYS A 80 -20.66 24.81 -26.44
CA CYS A 80 -21.57 25.89 -26.06
C CYS A 80 -22.66 26.06 -27.13
N PRO A 81 -23.96 25.99 -26.79
CA PRO A 81 -25.03 26.18 -27.78
C PRO A 81 -25.08 27.61 -28.37
N ASN A 82 -24.43 28.59 -27.71
CA ASN A 82 -24.46 30.00 -28.13
C ASN A 82 -23.23 30.43 -28.96
N CYS A 83 -22.08 29.81 -28.76
CA CYS A 83 -20.84 30.21 -29.45
C CYS A 83 -20.03 29.04 -30.02
N ASP A 84 -20.56 27.82 -29.93
CA ASP A 84 -19.95 26.56 -30.39
C ASP A 84 -18.56 26.25 -29.83
N TYR A 85 -18.12 26.99 -28.81
CA TYR A 85 -16.86 26.75 -28.12
C TYR A 85 -16.91 25.42 -27.35
N GLU A 86 -15.94 24.52 -27.57
CA GLU A 86 -15.76 23.29 -26.78
C GLU A 86 -15.15 23.63 -25.41
N PHE A 87 -15.80 23.21 -24.33
CA PHE A 87 -15.27 23.37 -22.98
C PHE A 87 -15.68 22.23 -22.06
N ASP A 88 -14.94 22.07 -20.97
CA ASP A 88 -15.15 20.98 -20.00
C ASP A 88 -16.59 20.99 -19.44
N ASP A 89 -17.26 19.83 -19.45
CA ASP A 89 -18.60 19.60 -18.89
C ASP A 89 -18.72 20.15 -17.46
N THR A 90 -17.67 20.00 -16.66
CA THR A 90 -17.63 20.38 -15.24
C THR A 90 -17.81 21.88 -15.00
N LEU A 91 -17.61 22.71 -16.03
CA LEU A 91 -17.86 24.14 -15.98
C LEU A 91 -19.36 24.41 -16.08
N LYS A 92 -19.90 25.08 -15.06
CA LYS A 92 -21.31 25.53 -15.01
C LYS A 92 -21.63 26.67 -15.99
N SER A 93 -20.64 27.18 -16.72
CA SER A 93 -20.77 28.35 -17.59
C SER A 93 -19.70 28.28 -18.67
N CYS A 94 -20.04 28.69 -19.89
CA CYS A 94 -19.09 28.77 -20.99
C CYS A 94 -18.02 29.83 -20.67
N PRO A 95 -16.72 29.50 -20.71
CA PRO A 95 -15.65 30.46 -20.42
C PRO A 95 -15.47 31.53 -21.50
N ASN A 96 -15.96 31.27 -22.73
CA ASN A 96 -15.83 32.20 -23.85
C ASN A 96 -16.92 33.29 -23.86
N CYS A 97 -18.18 32.92 -23.57
CA CYS A 97 -19.32 33.84 -23.68
C CYS A 97 -20.15 34.00 -22.39
N GLY A 98 -19.80 33.29 -21.31
CA GLY A 98 -20.51 33.36 -20.03
C GLY A 98 -21.89 32.69 -20.01
N TYR A 99 -22.32 32.10 -21.12
CA TYR A 99 -23.62 31.41 -21.24
C TYR A 99 -23.66 30.19 -20.31
N ARG A 100 -24.75 30.04 -19.55
CA ARG A 100 -24.98 28.92 -18.61
C ARG A 100 -25.71 27.77 -19.28
#